data_AF-A0A256I9Q6-F1
#
_entry.id   AF-A0A256I9Q6-F1
#
_cell.length_a   1.000
_cell.length_b   1.000
_cell.length_c   1.000
_cell.angle_alpha   90.00
_cell.angle_beta   90.00
_cell.angle_gamma   90.00
#
_symmetry.space_group_name_H-M   'P 1'
#
loop_
_entity.id
_entity.type
_entity.pdbx_description
1 polymer ?
#
loop_
_entity_poly.entity_id
_entity_poly.type
_entity_poly.pdbx_seq_one_letter_code
_entity_poly.pdbx_strand_id
1 'polypeptide(L)'
;MGETETYTITGPDGDEESFELPAGLVDVLSEQGEQGTRVVSDVVVQAMAQQAHVIVHHSEGDVPEDIAEMNETAAELFEDRFGQSLEDALGHSH
;
A
#
# COMPACT_ATOMS: atom_id res chain seq x y z
N MET A 1 -14.17 9.66 -22.10
CA MET A 1 -13.63 8.94 -20.93
C MET A 1 -13.13 7.60 -21.44
N GLY A 2 -12.02 7.09 -20.91
CA GLY A 2 -11.51 5.76 -21.29
C GLY A 2 -12.38 4.64 -20.71
N GLU A 3 -12.09 3.41 -21.12
CA GLU A 3 -12.68 2.20 -20.52
C GLU A 3 -12.13 1.98 -19.09
N THR A 4 -12.95 1.40 -18.21
CA THR A 4 -12.63 1.15 -16.80
C THR A 4 -12.93 -0.29 -16.41
N GLU A 5 -12.24 -0.74 -15.36
CA GLU A 5 -12.46 -2.03 -14.70
C GLU A 5 -12.82 -1.78 -13.23
N THR A 6 -13.81 -2.53 -12.73
CA THR A 6 -14.30 -2.39 -11.35
C THR A 6 -13.62 -3.40 -10.43
N TYR A 7 -13.15 -2.91 -9.29
CA TYR A 7 -12.65 -3.70 -8.18
C TYR A 7 -13.55 -3.49 -6.97
N THR A 8 -13.64 -4.50 -6.12
CA THR A 8 -14.40 -4.45 -4.87
C THR A 8 -13.48 -4.84 -3.72
N ILE A 9 -13.53 -4.07 -2.64
CA ILE A 9 -12.89 -4.39 -1.37
C ILE A 9 -13.97 -4.72 -0.34
N THR A 10 -13.68 -5.68 0.52
CA THR A 10 -14.52 -6.03 1.67
C THR A 10 -13.74 -5.71 2.95
N GLY A 11 -14.29 -4.83 3.77
CA GLY A 11 -13.75 -4.45 5.06
C GLY A 11 -13.90 -5.57 6.11
N PRO A 12 -13.23 -5.43 7.27
CA PRO A 12 -13.26 -6.44 8.34
C PRO A 12 -14.66 -6.67 8.93
N ASP A 13 -15.52 -5.64 8.88
CA ASP A 13 -16.91 -5.72 9.34
C ASP A 13 -17.88 -6.23 8.26
N GLY A 14 -17.36 -6.58 7.07
CA GLY A 14 -18.14 -7.08 5.93
C GLY A 14 -18.72 -6.01 5.02
N ASP A 15 -18.45 -4.72 5.28
CA ASP A 15 -18.82 -3.63 4.39
C ASP A 15 -18.04 -3.73 3.06
N GLU A 16 -18.74 -3.52 1.95
CA GLU A 16 -18.14 -3.57 0.62
C GLU A 16 -18.09 -2.19 -0.02
N GLU A 17 -16.95 -1.86 -0.64
CA GLU A 17 -16.81 -0.67 -1.47
C GLU A 17 -16.21 -1.02 -2.82
N SER A 18 -16.75 -0.43 -3.87
CA SER A 18 -16.28 -0.63 -5.24
C SER A 18 -15.64 0.63 -5.78
N PHE A 19 -14.58 0.46 -6.55
CA PHE A 19 -13.84 1.53 -7.20
C PHE A 19 -13.45 1.15 -8.62
N GLU A 20 -13.16 2.16 -9.45
CA GLU A 20 -12.80 1.97 -10.85
C GLU A 20 -11.33 2.32 -11.09
N LEU A 21 -10.65 1.49 -11.88
CA LEU A 21 -9.34 1.78 -12.44
C LEU A 21 -9.43 1.82 -13.97
N PRO A 22 -8.55 2.58 -14.65
CA PRO A 22 -8.47 2.53 -16.12
C PRO A 22 -8.23 1.10 -16.60
N ALA A 23 -8.99 0.66 -17.60
CA ALA A 23 -8.88 -0.69 -18.13
C ALA A 23 -7.46 -0.96 -18.65
N GLY A 24 -6.90 -2.12 -18.28
CA GLY A 24 -5.55 -2.55 -18.65
C GLY A 24 -4.41 -1.89 -17.88
N LEU A 25 -4.68 -0.95 -16.94
CA LEU A 25 -3.62 -0.38 -16.10
C LEU A 25 -2.98 -1.45 -15.21
N VAL A 26 -3.81 -2.32 -14.62
CA VAL A 26 -3.32 -3.40 -13.76
C VAL A 26 -2.52 -4.44 -14.54
N ASP A 27 -2.89 -4.69 -15.80
CA ASP A 27 -2.14 -5.57 -16.70
C ASP A 27 -0.76 -4.99 -17.08
N VAL A 28 -0.63 -3.66 -17.16
CA VAL A 28 0.65 -3.01 -17.43
C VAL A 28 1.58 -3.08 -16.22
N LEU A 29 1.01 -3.08 -15.01
CA LEU A 29 1.77 -3.14 -13.76
C LEU A 29 2.09 -4.59 -13.34
N SER A 30 1.40 -5.58 -13.88
CA SER A 30 1.55 -6.98 -13.49
C SER A 30 2.77 -7.64 -14.13
N GLU A 31 3.37 -8.59 -13.40
CA GLU A 31 4.33 -9.52 -13.97
C GLU A 31 3.63 -10.71 -14.65
N GLN A 32 4.34 -11.43 -15.53
CA GLN A 32 3.76 -12.58 -16.24
C GLN A 32 3.23 -13.64 -15.26
N GLY A 33 1.92 -13.87 -15.30
CA GLY A 33 1.23 -14.85 -14.46
C GLY A 33 0.80 -14.31 -13.09
N GLU A 34 1.03 -13.03 -12.81
CA GLU A 34 0.54 -12.37 -11.61
C GLU A 34 -0.95 -12.06 -11.71
N GLN A 35 -1.67 -12.25 -10.60
CA GLN A 35 -3.09 -11.94 -10.54
C GLN A 35 -3.29 -10.43 -10.37
N GLY A 36 -4.21 -9.81 -11.12
CA GLY A 36 -4.45 -8.37 -10.99
C GLY A 36 -4.87 -7.92 -9.57
N THR A 37 -5.56 -8.78 -8.82
CA THR A 37 -5.89 -8.52 -7.40
C THR A 37 -4.65 -8.48 -6.50
N ARG A 38 -3.60 -9.25 -6.82
CA ARG A 38 -2.30 -9.19 -6.14
C ARG A 38 -1.64 -7.83 -6.38
N VAL A 39 -1.57 -7.37 -7.63
CA VAL A 39 -1.03 -6.04 -7.99
C VAL A 39 -1.76 -4.92 -7.25
N VAL A 40 -3.10 -4.92 -7.27
CA VAL A 40 -3.90 -3.90 -6.59
C VAL A 40 -3.66 -3.92 -5.09
N SER A 41 -3.62 -5.10 -4.47
CA SER A 41 -3.37 -5.21 -3.02
C SER A 41 -1.93 -4.83 -2.64
N ASP A 42 -0.95 -5.05 -3.52
CA ASP A 42 0.43 -4.59 -3.33
C ASP A 42 0.50 -3.08 -3.29
N VAL A 43 -0.14 -2.42 -4.26
CA VAL A 43 -0.21 -0.94 -4.30
C VAL A 43 -0.85 -0.40 -3.01
N VAL A 44 -1.90 -1.04 -2.50
CA VAL A 44 -2.55 -0.62 -1.24
C VAL A 44 -1.59 -0.73 -0.06
N VAL A 45 -0.94 -1.88 0.13
CA VAL A 45 0.00 -2.08 1.26
C VAL A 45 1.17 -1.11 1.16
N GLN A 46 1.74 -0.96 -0.04
CA GLN A 46 2.82 -0.01 -0.29
C GLN A 46 2.40 1.43 0.04
N ALA A 47 1.26 1.90 -0.47
CA ALA A 47 0.80 3.27 -0.23
C ALA A 47 0.51 3.53 1.26
N MET A 48 -0.09 2.58 1.97
CA MET A 48 -0.36 2.72 3.40
C MET A 48 0.91 2.76 4.24
N ALA A 49 1.89 1.88 3.94
CA ALA A 49 3.18 1.89 4.62
C ALA A 49 3.94 3.20 4.41
N GLN A 50 3.96 3.70 3.16
CA GLN A 50 4.56 4.99 2.84
C GLN A 50 3.87 6.16 3.56
N GLN A 51 2.54 6.12 3.66
CA GLN A 51 1.78 7.16 4.35
C GLN A 51 2.09 7.17 5.86
N ALA A 52 2.15 6.00 6.50
CA ALA A 52 2.53 5.89 7.91
C ALA A 52 3.94 6.43 8.15
N HIS A 53 4.89 6.10 7.26
CA HIS A 53 6.27 6.58 7.33
C HIS A 53 6.37 8.11 7.21
N VAL A 54 5.63 8.70 6.27
CA VAL A 54 5.56 10.17 6.13
C VAL A 54 5.01 10.81 7.39
N ILE A 55 3.95 10.24 8.00
CA ILE A 55 3.37 10.79 9.22
C ILE A 55 4.39 10.77 10.36
N VAL A 56 5.17 9.70 10.53
CA VAL A 56 6.12 9.61 11.66
C VAL A 56 7.39 10.41 11.40
N HIS A 57 7.98 10.32 10.21
CA HIS A 57 9.32 10.86 9.97
C HIS A 57 9.32 12.25 9.33
N HIS A 58 8.18 12.71 8.81
CA HIS A 58 8.07 13.99 8.12
C HIS A 58 7.00 14.92 8.70
N SER A 59 6.33 14.56 9.80
CA SER A 59 5.49 15.49 10.54
C SER A 59 6.34 16.45 11.39
N GLU A 60 5.87 17.68 11.54
CA GLU A 60 6.48 18.65 12.43
C GLU A 60 6.02 18.41 13.88
N GLY A 61 6.96 18.12 14.78
CA GLY A 61 6.70 17.98 16.22
C GLY A 61 6.87 16.56 16.75
N ASP A 62 6.45 16.35 18.00
CA ASP A 62 6.50 15.03 18.64
C ASP A 62 5.41 14.12 18.07
N VAL A 63 5.81 12.91 17.70
CA VAL A 63 4.91 11.87 17.19
C VAL A 63 4.26 11.14 18.38
N PRO A 64 2.92 11.03 18.43
CA PRO A 64 2.25 10.19 19.42
C PRO A 64 2.72 8.73 19.36
N GLU A 65 2.85 8.06 20.52
CA GLU A 65 3.34 6.66 20.59
C GLU A 65 2.49 5.68 19.78
N ASP A 66 1.17 5.86 19.75
CA ASP A 66 0.25 5.03 18.97
C ASP A 66 0.51 5.14 17.45
N ILE A 67 0.85 6.34 16.98
CA ILE A 67 1.18 6.56 15.56
C ILE A 67 2.56 5.98 15.23
N ALA A 68 3.51 6.02 16.17
CA ALA A 68 4.81 5.38 16.00
C ALA A 68 4.67 3.84 15.89
N GLU A 69 3.85 3.22 16.74
CA GLU A 69 3.56 1.77 16.70
C GLU A 69 2.85 1.36 15.41
N MET A 70 1.92 2.18 14.90
CA MET A 70 1.28 1.95 13.60
C MET A 70 2.30 1.96 12.45
N ASN A 71 3.28 2.86 12.48
CA ASN A 71 4.33 2.91 11.47
C ASN A 71 5.25 1.70 11.52
N GLU A 72 5.67 1.27 12.71
CA GLU A 72 6.46 0.05 12.89
C GLU A 72 5.72 -1.17 12.32
N THR A 73 4.44 -1.34 12.68
CA THR A 73 3.60 -2.42 12.15
C THR A 73 3.46 -2.34 10.63
N ALA A 74 3.29 -1.14 10.06
CA ALA A 74 3.15 -0.97 8.62
C ALA A 74 4.46 -1.31 7.87
N ALA A 75 5.62 -1.00 8.47
CA ALA A 75 6.92 -1.38 7.94
C ALA A 75 7.13 -2.91 7.97
N GLU A 76 6.75 -3.59 9.06
CA GLU A 76 6.80 -5.05 9.14
C GLU A 76 5.91 -5.71 8.07
N LEU A 77 4.66 -5.26 7.93
CA LEU A 77 3.73 -5.78 6.91
C LEU A 77 4.23 -5.54 5.48
N PHE A 78 4.92 -4.43 5.25
CA PHE A 78 5.59 -4.16 3.97
C PHE A 78 6.73 -5.16 3.74
N GLU A 79 7.63 -5.32 4.71
CA GLU A 79 8.79 -6.20 4.58
C GLU A 79 8.37 -7.66 4.36
N ASP A 80 7.41 -8.17 5.13
CA ASP A 80 6.85 -9.51 4.96
C ASP A 80 6.27 -9.73 3.55
N ARG A 81 5.71 -8.68 2.96
CA ARG A 81 5.02 -8.75 1.66
C ARG A 81 5.95 -8.60 0.46
N PHE A 82 7.01 -7.81 0.58
CA PHE A 82 7.89 -7.43 -0.52
C PHE A 82 9.32 -7.99 -0.40
N GLY A 83 9.68 -8.56 0.76
CA GLY A 83 11.00 -9.15 1.00
C GLY A 83 12.14 -8.13 1.08
N GLN A 84 11.83 -6.86 1.29
CA GLN A 84 12.79 -5.78 1.51
C GLN A 84 12.22 -4.78 2.53
N SER A 85 13.09 -4.11 3.28
CA SER A 85 12.64 -3.12 4.26
C SER A 85 11.98 -1.91 3.56
N LEU A 86 11.06 -1.25 4.25
CA LEU A 86 10.44 -0.02 3.76
C LEU A 86 11.48 1.11 3.57
N GLU A 87 12.48 1.18 4.47
CA GLU A 87 13.56 2.16 4.40
C GLU A 87 14.40 1.99 3.14
N ASP A 88 14.78 0.75 2.80
CA ASP A 88 15.51 0.43 1.57
C ASP A 88 14.68 0.80 0.33
N ALA A 89 13.39 0.46 0.31
CA ALA A 89 12.48 0.75 -0.79
C ALA A 89 12.29 2.26 -1.03
N LEU A 90 12.36 3.07 0.03
CA LEU A 90 12.29 4.53 -0.04
C LEU A 90 13.62 5.20 -0.38
N GLY A 91 14.70 4.44 -0.50
CA GLY A 91 16.05 4.98 -0.69
C GLY A 91 16.57 5.70 0.55
N HIS A 92 16.01 5.42 1.73
CA HIS A 92 16.57 5.82 3.01
C HIS A 92 17.68 4.85 3.37
N SER A 93 18.81 4.95 2.67
CA SER A 93 20.04 4.30 3.12
C SER A 93 20.57 5.09 4.32
N HIS A 94 20.34 4.60 5.54
CA HIS A 94 21.04 5.08 6.73
C HIS A 94 22.42 4.44 6.86
#